data_AF-A0A1Q5L5G3-F1
#
_entry.id   AF-A0A1Q5L5G3-F1
#
_cell.length_a   1.000
_cell.length_b   1.000
_cell.length_c   1.000
_cell.angle_alpha   90.00
_cell.angle_beta   90.00
_cell.angle_gamma   90.00
#
_symmetry.space_group_name_H-M   'P 1'
#
loop_
_entity.id
_entity.type
_entity.pdbx_description
1 polymer ?
#
loop_
_entity_poly.entity_id
_entity_poly.type
_entity_poly.pdbx_seq_one_letter_code
_entity_poly.pdbx_strand_id
1 'polypeptide(L)'
;MTEAAEPGRPSGVFVELLFIGFVIFCVWAYVSEKQEEKRKREAAEAEAARAARLGDPAQVGGELARMTRQGDPQRMGEVIGHLPAWPVRDSLLRTAEWLAALTANAGVAEAAGVHKDITDRVRATVEAAITEVSALAVKQVSLVHLYGPSWKALNAEIRGRLEAQTRQLGPICAAASSLRDSLGVAVVEHRGAGGGVPAVEQDLHALADAIRQLSEGSPY
;
A
#
# COMPACT_ATOMS: atom_id res chain seq x y z
N MET A 1 69.22 -33.07 12.55
CA MET A 1 68.79 -32.94 11.15
C MET A 1 67.28 -32.91 11.10
N THR A 2 66.72 -31.72 11.01
CA THR A 2 65.40 -31.43 10.41
C THR A 2 65.35 -29.92 10.20
N GLU A 3 65.13 -29.55 8.93
CA GLU A 3 65.12 -28.20 8.37
C GLU A 3 64.08 -27.31 9.06
N ALA A 4 64.51 -26.17 9.58
CA ALA A 4 63.60 -25.07 9.91
C ALA A 4 63.33 -24.30 8.63
N ALA A 5 62.14 -24.46 8.06
CA ALA A 5 61.68 -23.67 6.91
C ALA A 5 61.60 -22.18 7.30
N GLU A 6 62.45 -21.36 6.71
CA GLU A 6 62.35 -19.91 6.82
C GLU A 6 61.01 -19.44 6.23
N PRO A 7 60.26 -18.56 6.93
CA PRO A 7 59.07 -17.96 6.35
C PRO A 7 59.51 -17.05 5.19
N GLY A 8 59.21 -17.48 3.97
CA GLY A 8 59.48 -16.72 2.75
C GLY A 8 58.95 -15.30 2.87
N ARG A 9 59.86 -14.32 2.80
CA ARG A 9 59.50 -12.90 2.73
C ARG A 9 58.49 -12.71 1.58
N PRO A 10 57.33 -12.06 1.82
CA PRO A 10 56.41 -11.76 0.74
C PRO A 10 57.17 -10.93 -0.31
N SER A 11 57.16 -11.40 -1.55
CA SER A 11 57.79 -10.69 -2.66
C SER A 11 57.17 -9.29 -2.78
N GLY A 12 57.97 -8.27 -3.10
CA GLY A 12 57.51 -6.87 -3.17
C GLY A 12 56.28 -6.68 -4.06
N VAL A 13 56.15 -7.50 -5.10
CA VAL A 13 54.99 -7.55 -6.02
C VAL A 13 53.71 -7.99 -5.31
N PHE A 14 53.79 -8.91 -4.34
CA PHE A 14 52.62 -9.37 -3.57
C PHE A 14 52.13 -8.27 -2.62
N VAL A 15 53.04 -7.50 -2.03
CA VAL A 15 52.71 -6.35 -1.17
C VAL A 15 52.10 -5.21 -1.99
N GLU A 16 52.62 -4.94 -3.20
CA GLU A 16 52.03 -3.96 -4.12
C GLU A 16 50.62 -4.35 -4.56
N LEU A 17 50.38 -5.62 -4.90
CA LEU A 17 49.05 -6.09 -5.30
C LEU A 17 48.03 -5.99 -4.15
N LEU A 18 48.44 -6.29 -2.91
CA LEU A 18 47.59 -6.09 -1.73
C LEU A 18 47.27 -4.61 -1.51
N PHE A 19 48.25 -3.73 -1.69
CA PHE A 19 48.06 -2.29 -1.55
C PHE A 19 47.11 -1.74 -2.63
N ILE A 20 47.27 -2.17 -3.88
CA ILE A 20 46.36 -1.79 -4.98
C ILE A 20 44.93 -2.30 -4.70
N GLY A 21 44.78 -3.54 -4.25
CA GLY A 21 43.48 -4.10 -3.88
C GLY A 21 42.81 -3.32 -2.73
N PHE A 22 43.59 -2.93 -1.72
CA PHE A 22 43.10 -2.12 -0.61
C PHE A 22 42.63 -0.73 -1.06
N VAL A 23 43.39 -0.06 -1.93
CA VAL A 23 43.01 1.26 -2.47
C VAL A 23 41.73 1.18 -3.29
N ILE A 24 41.59 0.16 -4.15
CA ILE A 24 40.36 -0.08 -4.94
C ILE A 24 39.17 -0.30 -4.00
N PHE A 25 39.34 -1.08 -2.94
CA PHE A 25 38.29 -1.31 -1.95
C PHE A 25 37.88 -0.02 -1.21
N CYS A 26 38.84 0.80 -0.77
CA CYS A 26 38.55 2.08 -0.13
C CYS A 26 37.80 3.05 -1.05
N VAL A 27 38.19 3.13 -2.33
CA VAL A 27 37.48 3.95 -3.32
C VAL A 27 36.06 3.42 -3.55
N TRP A 28 35.88 2.11 -3.69
CA TRP A 28 34.55 1.52 -3.86
C TRP A 28 33.65 1.76 -2.65
N ALA A 29 34.16 1.57 -1.43
CA ALA A 29 33.43 1.84 -0.20
C ALA A 29 33.00 3.32 -0.11
N TYR A 30 33.91 4.25 -0.41
CA TYR A 30 33.61 5.68 -0.42
C TYR A 30 32.56 6.06 -1.48
N VAL A 31 32.66 5.52 -2.70
CA VAL A 31 31.67 5.77 -3.76
C VAL A 31 30.31 5.16 -3.40
N SER A 32 30.30 3.97 -2.81
CA SER A 32 29.09 3.28 -2.36
C SER A 32 28.36 4.11 -1.29
N GLU A 33 29.09 4.62 -0.30
CA GLU A 33 28.54 5.47 0.76
C GLU A 33 27.99 6.79 0.19
N LYS A 34 28.71 7.43 -0.74
CA LYS A 34 28.25 8.63 -1.45
C LYS A 34 27.01 8.39 -2.31
N GLN A 35 26.90 7.22 -2.95
CA GLN A 35 25.71 6.81 -3.70
C GLN A 35 24.52 6.61 -2.77
N GLU A 36 24.72 6.00 -1.60
CA GLU A 36 23.69 5.89 -0.57
C GLU A 36 23.23 7.24 -0.05
N GLU A 37 24.15 8.17 0.24
CA GLU A 37 23.79 9.53 0.66
C GLU A 37 22.98 10.27 -0.39
N LYS A 38 23.36 10.15 -1.67
CA LYS A 38 22.60 10.73 -2.79
C LYS A 38 21.20 10.13 -2.89
N ARG A 39 21.09 8.80 -2.84
CA ARG A 39 19.78 8.12 -2.84
C ARG A 39 18.92 8.54 -1.66
N LYS A 40 19.50 8.69 -0.46
CA LYS A 40 18.79 9.18 0.72
C LYS A 40 18.33 10.62 0.56
N ARG A 41 19.15 11.50 -0.04
CA ARG A 41 18.77 12.89 -0.35
C ARG A 41 17.70 12.97 -1.42
N GLU A 42 17.84 12.24 -2.52
CA GLU A 42 16.84 12.18 -3.60
C GLU A 42 15.52 11.58 -3.09
N ALA A 43 15.56 10.56 -2.23
CA ALA A 43 14.37 10.02 -1.58
C ALA A 43 13.73 11.04 -0.61
N ALA A 44 14.54 11.76 0.17
CA ALA A 44 14.05 12.80 1.07
C ALA A 44 13.49 14.02 0.30
N GLU A 45 14.09 14.41 -0.82
CA GLU A 45 13.59 15.47 -1.70
C GLU A 45 12.32 15.04 -2.42
N ALA A 46 12.23 13.78 -2.88
CA ALA A 46 11.01 13.22 -3.45
C ALA A 46 9.89 13.13 -2.40
N GLU A 47 10.21 12.77 -1.16
CA GLU A 47 9.26 12.74 -0.05
C GLU A 47 8.85 14.14 0.41
N ALA A 48 9.77 15.11 0.44
CA ALA A 48 9.49 16.52 0.70
C ALA A 48 8.65 17.15 -0.43
N ALA A 49 8.91 16.80 -1.69
CA ALA A 49 8.10 17.24 -2.83
C ALA A 49 6.71 16.62 -2.82
N ARG A 50 6.56 15.37 -2.34
CA ARG A 50 5.24 14.75 -2.09
C ARG A 50 4.53 15.43 -0.92
N ALA A 51 5.23 15.69 0.16
CA ALA A 51 4.69 16.39 1.33
C ALA A 51 4.28 17.84 1.00
N ALA A 52 5.02 18.54 0.15
CA ALA A 52 4.65 19.87 -0.34
C ALA A 52 3.42 19.85 -1.28
N ARG A 53 3.11 18.70 -1.89
CA ARG A 53 1.89 18.48 -2.68
C ARG A 53 0.70 18.02 -1.82
N LEU A 54 0.93 17.53 -0.61
CA LEU A 54 -0.12 17.40 0.39
C LEU A 54 -0.54 18.82 0.77
N GLY A 55 -1.66 19.28 0.19
CA GLY A 55 -2.29 20.53 0.60
C GLY A 55 -2.68 20.50 2.08
N ASP A 56 -3.35 21.56 2.54
CA ASP A 56 -3.93 21.60 3.89
C ASP A 56 -4.70 20.29 4.18
N PRO A 57 -4.48 19.61 5.32
CA PRO A 57 -5.24 18.42 5.70
C PRO A 57 -6.76 18.62 5.61
N ALA A 58 -7.24 19.84 5.85
CA ALA A 58 -8.64 20.19 5.66
C ALA A 58 -9.07 20.18 4.18
N GLN A 59 -8.18 20.56 3.25
CA GLN A 59 -8.42 20.43 1.81
C GLN A 59 -8.33 18.98 1.34
N VAL A 60 -7.32 18.22 1.76
CA VAL A 60 -7.20 16.80 1.37
C VAL A 60 -8.34 15.99 1.98
N GLY A 61 -8.71 16.27 3.22
CA GLY A 61 -9.89 15.70 3.87
C GLY A 61 -11.20 16.13 3.24
N GLY A 62 -11.32 17.40 2.83
CA GLY A 62 -12.47 17.92 2.09
C GLY A 62 -12.61 17.29 0.71
N GLU A 63 -11.50 17.07 0.00
CA GLU A 63 -11.47 16.45 -1.32
C GLU A 63 -11.71 14.94 -1.21
N LEU A 64 -11.11 14.24 -0.25
CA LEU A 64 -11.45 12.85 0.09
C LEU A 64 -12.94 12.74 0.44
N ALA A 65 -13.47 13.56 1.34
CA ALA A 65 -14.89 13.54 1.69
C ALA A 65 -15.82 13.91 0.52
N ARG A 66 -15.36 14.72 -0.44
CA ARG A 66 -16.06 15.00 -1.68
C ARG A 66 -16.03 13.79 -2.62
N MET A 67 -14.90 13.13 -2.75
CA MET A 67 -14.69 11.93 -3.57
C MET A 67 -15.41 10.69 -3.01
N THR A 68 -15.42 10.52 -1.69
CA THR A 68 -16.22 9.50 -0.99
C THR A 68 -17.71 9.69 -1.31
N ARG A 69 -18.20 10.94 -1.28
CA ARG A 69 -19.59 11.27 -1.67
C ARG A 69 -19.88 11.06 -3.16
N GLN A 70 -18.85 11.06 -4.00
CA GLN A 70 -18.95 10.79 -5.43
C GLN A 70 -18.74 9.30 -5.77
N GLY A 71 -18.34 8.47 -4.80
CA GLY A 71 -18.09 7.05 -5.00
C GLY A 71 -16.97 6.75 -6.00
N ASP A 72 -15.93 7.59 -6.08
CA ASP A 72 -14.84 7.45 -7.04
C ASP A 72 -13.55 6.88 -6.41
N PRO A 73 -13.37 5.54 -6.43
CA PRO A 73 -12.20 4.88 -5.87
C PRO A 73 -10.91 5.08 -6.70
N GLN A 74 -11.00 5.46 -7.98
CA GLN A 74 -9.81 5.74 -8.80
C GLN A 74 -9.14 7.03 -8.34
N ARG A 75 -9.94 8.09 -8.17
CA ARG A 75 -9.47 9.37 -7.62
C ARG A 75 -9.00 9.25 -6.17
N MET A 76 -9.61 8.37 -5.38
CA MET A 76 -9.12 8.04 -4.04
C MET A 76 -7.68 7.50 -4.08
N GLY A 77 -7.36 6.62 -5.03
CA GLY A 77 -6.00 6.12 -5.24
C GLY A 77 -4.99 7.21 -5.56
N GLU A 78 -5.38 8.22 -6.35
CA GLU A 78 -4.52 9.38 -6.65
C GLU A 78 -4.17 10.16 -5.38
N VAL A 79 -5.17 10.44 -4.53
CA VAL A 79 -4.96 11.17 -3.27
C VAL A 79 -4.10 10.38 -2.29
N ILE A 80 -4.37 9.08 -2.12
CA ILE A 80 -3.54 8.19 -1.28
C ILE A 80 -2.12 8.12 -1.84
N GLY A 81 -1.95 8.18 -3.16
CA GLY A 81 -0.67 8.21 -3.84
C GLY A 81 0.24 9.37 -3.40
N HIS A 82 -0.36 10.48 -2.95
CA HIS A 82 0.35 11.66 -2.43
C HIS A 82 0.73 11.56 -0.95
N LEU A 83 0.19 10.60 -0.19
CA LEU A 83 0.63 10.35 1.19
C LEU A 83 2.12 9.98 1.25
N PRO A 84 2.82 10.24 2.37
CA PRO A 84 4.20 9.80 2.54
C PRO A 84 4.27 8.28 2.51
N ALA A 85 5.47 7.75 2.26
CA ALA A 85 5.73 6.33 2.06
C ALA A 85 5.70 5.54 3.39
N TRP A 86 4.68 5.77 4.21
CA TRP A 86 4.42 5.01 5.42
C TRP A 86 3.91 3.61 5.04
N PRO A 87 4.16 2.58 5.88
CA PRO A 87 3.73 1.21 5.59
C PRO A 87 2.23 1.07 5.26
N VAL A 88 1.39 1.90 5.88
CA VAL A 88 -0.07 1.92 5.67
C VAL A 88 -0.49 2.40 4.28
N ARG A 89 0.34 3.23 3.61
CA ARG A 89 0.01 3.82 2.30
C ARG A 89 -0.18 2.76 1.23
N ASP A 90 0.74 1.81 1.13
CA ASP A 90 0.71 0.81 0.06
C ASP A 90 -0.47 -0.14 0.22
N SER A 91 -0.86 -0.45 1.47
CA SER A 91 -2.08 -1.20 1.77
C SER A 91 -3.34 -0.40 1.41
N LEU A 92 -3.40 0.90 1.73
CA LEU A 92 -4.51 1.76 1.34
C LEU A 92 -4.65 1.87 -0.18
N LEU A 93 -3.53 2.06 -0.90
CA LEU A 93 -3.50 2.11 -2.37
C LEU A 93 -4.04 0.82 -2.97
N ARG A 94 -3.53 -0.32 -2.52
CA ARG A 94 -3.96 -1.62 -3.02
C ARG A 94 -5.45 -1.85 -2.78
N THR A 95 -5.94 -1.53 -1.58
CA THR A 95 -7.38 -1.64 -1.27
C THR A 95 -8.21 -0.72 -2.17
N ALA A 96 -7.77 0.52 -2.41
CA ALA A 96 -8.46 1.44 -3.31
C ALA A 96 -8.55 0.90 -4.75
N GLU A 97 -7.47 0.31 -5.27
CA GLU A 97 -7.43 -0.31 -6.59
C GLU A 97 -8.43 -1.46 -6.72
N TRP A 98 -8.53 -2.33 -5.70
CA TRP A 98 -9.50 -3.43 -5.71
C TRP A 98 -10.95 -2.95 -5.62
N LEU A 99 -11.24 -1.92 -4.82
CA LEU A 99 -12.56 -1.32 -4.75
C LEU A 99 -12.96 -0.66 -6.09
N ALA A 100 -12.01 -0.05 -6.79
CA ALA A 100 -12.22 0.47 -8.15
C ALA A 100 -12.55 -0.65 -9.15
N ALA A 101 -11.79 -1.75 -9.11
CA ALA A 101 -12.05 -2.90 -9.95
C ALA A 101 -13.43 -3.53 -9.67
N LEU A 102 -13.84 -3.60 -8.40
CA LEU A 102 -15.18 -4.09 -8.03
C LEU A 102 -16.30 -3.20 -8.54
N THR A 103 -16.16 -1.88 -8.43
CA THR A 103 -17.15 -0.93 -8.95
C THR A 103 -17.34 -1.11 -10.46
N ALA A 104 -16.25 -1.26 -11.21
CA ALA A 104 -16.30 -1.54 -12.64
C ALA A 104 -16.94 -2.90 -12.95
N ASN A 105 -16.56 -3.95 -12.21
CA ASN A 105 -17.11 -5.29 -12.40
C ASN A 105 -18.60 -5.37 -12.05
N ALA A 106 -19.09 -4.61 -11.06
CA ALA A 106 -20.51 -4.51 -10.76
C ALA A 106 -21.29 -3.91 -11.94
N GLY A 107 -20.75 -2.89 -12.60
CA GLY A 107 -21.34 -2.33 -13.83
C GLY A 107 -21.35 -3.33 -15.00
N VAL A 108 -20.29 -4.12 -15.15
CA VAL A 108 -20.23 -5.21 -16.16
C VAL A 108 -21.24 -6.31 -15.85
N ALA A 109 -21.38 -6.70 -14.59
CA ALA A 109 -22.33 -7.71 -14.14
C ALA A 109 -23.79 -7.26 -14.36
N GLU A 110 -24.09 -6.00 -14.03
CA GLU A 110 -25.41 -5.40 -14.29
C GLU A 110 -25.72 -5.39 -15.80
N ALA A 111 -24.76 -4.96 -16.63
CA ALA A 111 -24.91 -4.97 -18.09
C ALA A 111 -25.05 -6.38 -18.68
N ALA A 112 -24.49 -7.40 -18.01
CA ALA A 112 -24.62 -8.80 -18.38
C ALA A 112 -25.92 -9.45 -17.89
N GLY A 113 -26.75 -8.73 -17.12
CA GLY A 113 -28.03 -9.23 -16.61
C GLY A 113 -27.93 -10.02 -15.29
N VAL A 114 -26.75 -10.04 -14.64
CA VAL A 114 -26.60 -10.64 -13.31
C VAL A 114 -27.57 -9.94 -12.36
N HIS A 115 -28.26 -10.72 -11.52
CA HIS A 115 -29.34 -10.27 -10.63
C HIS A 115 -29.10 -8.87 -10.05
N LYS A 116 -30.01 -7.96 -10.35
CA LYS A 116 -29.92 -6.55 -9.92
C LYS A 116 -29.72 -6.40 -8.41
N ASP A 117 -30.40 -7.23 -7.62
CA ASP A 117 -30.27 -7.24 -6.15
C ASP A 117 -28.86 -7.60 -5.66
N ILE A 118 -28.10 -8.37 -6.44
CA ILE A 118 -26.70 -8.70 -6.12
C ILE A 118 -25.80 -7.53 -6.49
N THR A 119 -25.94 -6.97 -7.69
CA THR A 119 -25.11 -5.84 -8.14
C THR A 119 -25.33 -4.59 -7.29
N ASP A 120 -26.56 -4.36 -6.83
CA ASP A 120 -26.90 -3.27 -5.90
C ASP A 120 -26.26 -3.49 -4.53
N ARG A 121 -26.27 -4.73 -4.00
CA ARG A 121 -25.58 -5.09 -2.74
C ARG A 121 -24.06 -4.96 -2.85
N VAL A 122 -23.46 -5.31 -4.00
CA VAL A 122 -22.03 -5.09 -4.28
C VAL A 122 -21.72 -3.60 -4.26
N ARG A 123 -22.51 -2.78 -4.96
CA ARG A 123 -22.31 -1.32 -4.99
C ARG A 123 -22.37 -0.70 -3.60
N ALA A 124 -23.41 -1.04 -2.82
CA ALA A 124 -23.57 -0.53 -1.46
C ALA A 124 -22.40 -0.94 -0.53
N THR A 125 -21.95 -2.20 -0.61
CA THR A 125 -20.82 -2.68 0.19
C THR A 125 -19.50 -1.99 -0.20
N VAL A 126 -19.29 -1.75 -1.50
CA VAL A 126 -18.11 -1.02 -1.99
C VAL A 126 -18.15 0.45 -1.54
N GLU A 127 -19.30 1.12 -1.59
CA GLU A 127 -19.46 2.50 -1.08
C GLU A 127 -19.13 2.60 0.42
N ALA A 128 -19.57 1.61 1.22
CA ALA A 128 -19.22 1.53 2.63
C ALA A 128 -17.70 1.35 2.83
N ALA A 129 -17.06 0.46 2.06
CA ALA A 129 -15.62 0.25 2.11
C ALA A 129 -14.84 1.52 1.73
N ILE A 130 -15.26 2.21 0.67
CA ILE A 130 -14.67 3.47 0.22
C ILE A 130 -14.73 4.52 1.33
N THR A 131 -15.85 4.59 2.06
CA THR A 131 -16.03 5.51 3.18
C THR A 131 -15.01 5.28 4.29
N GLU A 132 -14.85 4.04 4.73
CA GLU A 132 -13.89 3.70 5.79
C GLU A 132 -12.43 3.89 5.35
N VAL A 133 -12.09 3.46 4.13
CA VAL A 133 -10.74 3.65 3.58
C VAL A 133 -10.41 5.14 3.42
N SER A 134 -11.37 5.95 2.99
CA SER A 134 -11.21 7.39 2.89
C SER A 134 -10.97 8.01 4.27
N ALA A 135 -11.73 7.62 5.29
CA ALA A 135 -11.55 8.11 6.65
C ALA A 135 -10.14 7.80 7.18
N LEU A 136 -9.61 6.60 6.93
CA LEU A 136 -8.24 6.25 7.27
C LEU A 136 -7.21 7.10 6.54
N ALA A 137 -7.40 7.35 5.24
CA ALA A 137 -6.52 8.21 4.46
C ALA A 137 -6.49 9.63 5.03
N VAL A 138 -7.65 10.20 5.40
CA VAL A 138 -7.72 11.51 6.06
C VAL A 138 -6.97 11.51 7.40
N LYS A 139 -7.11 10.46 8.21
CA LYS A 139 -6.33 10.31 9.45
C LYS A 139 -4.82 10.32 9.18
N GLN A 140 -4.35 9.68 8.10
CA GLN A 140 -2.92 9.75 7.73
C GLN A 140 -2.48 11.17 7.43
N VAL A 141 -3.22 11.91 6.61
CA VAL A 141 -2.87 13.30 6.27
C VAL A 141 -2.76 14.15 7.53
N SER A 142 -3.71 14.01 8.46
CA SER A 142 -3.69 14.74 9.73
C SER A 142 -2.44 14.41 10.56
N LEU A 143 -2.04 13.14 10.63
CA LEU A 143 -0.82 12.74 11.34
C LEU A 143 0.45 13.30 10.68
N VAL A 144 0.50 13.35 9.35
CA VAL A 144 1.62 13.94 8.60
C VAL A 144 1.74 15.43 8.87
N HIS A 145 0.62 16.14 9.00
CA HIS A 145 0.64 17.55 9.34
C HIS A 145 1.13 17.81 10.76
N LEU A 146 0.75 16.96 11.71
CA LEU A 146 1.13 17.12 13.12
C LEU A 146 2.57 16.68 13.42
N TYR A 147 3.05 15.61 12.79
CA TYR A 147 4.33 14.96 13.11
C TYR A 147 5.36 15.02 11.97
N GLY A 148 4.98 15.54 10.81
CA GLY A 148 5.79 15.55 9.60
C GLY A 148 5.71 14.22 8.81
N PRO A 149 6.35 14.16 7.63
CA PRO A 149 6.27 13.00 6.73
C PRO A 149 7.11 11.80 7.19
N SER A 150 7.98 11.96 8.19
CA SER A 150 8.87 10.87 8.61
C SER A 150 8.15 9.86 9.51
N TRP A 151 8.08 8.60 9.09
CA TRP A 151 7.57 7.50 9.92
C TRP A 151 8.29 7.39 11.28
N LYS A 152 9.60 7.70 11.31
CA LYS A 152 10.40 7.64 12.54
C LYS A 152 10.06 8.75 13.54
N ALA A 153 9.49 9.85 13.07
CA ALA A 153 9.07 10.98 13.92
C ALA A 153 7.79 10.68 14.70
N LEU A 154 6.98 9.70 14.26
CA LEU A 154 5.82 9.24 15.01
C LEU A 154 6.24 8.56 16.31
N ASN A 155 5.49 8.80 17.37
CA ASN A 155 5.68 8.07 18.63
C ASN A 155 5.37 6.56 18.42
N ALA A 156 5.89 5.71 19.31
CA ALA A 156 5.75 4.26 19.16
C ALA A 156 4.30 3.77 19.22
N GLU A 157 3.45 4.46 19.98
CA GLU A 157 2.03 4.12 20.11
C GLU A 157 1.25 4.36 18.82
N ILE A 158 1.43 5.53 18.19
CA ILE A 158 0.83 5.90 16.92
C ILE A 158 1.31 4.93 15.83
N ARG A 159 2.61 4.61 15.79
CA ARG A 159 3.13 3.59 14.87
C ARG A 159 2.44 2.24 15.08
N GLY A 160 2.33 1.77 16.32
CA GLY A 160 1.66 0.51 16.64
C GLY A 160 0.18 0.49 16.21
N ARG A 161 -0.53 1.61 16.39
CA ARG A 161 -1.93 1.76 15.92
C ARG A 161 -2.02 1.74 14.40
N LEU A 162 -1.15 2.46 13.70
CA LEU A 162 -1.11 2.47 12.24
C LEU A 162 -0.75 1.10 11.66
N GLU A 163 0.15 0.36 12.29
CA GLU A 163 0.46 -1.03 11.93
C GLU A 163 -0.71 -1.98 12.17
N ALA A 164 -1.49 -1.77 13.23
CA ALA A 164 -2.72 -2.53 13.48
C ALA A 164 -3.78 -2.23 12.40
N GLN A 165 -3.99 -0.96 12.04
CA GLN A 165 -4.88 -0.55 10.96
C GLN A 165 -4.44 -1.12 9.61
N THR A 166 -3.13 -1.13 9.33
CA THR A 166 -2.56 -1.75 8.12
C THR A 166 -2.90 -3.24 8.04
N ARG A 167 -2.82 -3.95 9.18
CA ARG A 167 -3.20 -5.38 9.25
C ARG A 167 -4.69 -5.59 9.01
N GLN A 168 -5.56 -4.67 9.46
CA GLN A 168 -7.01 -4.74 9.23
C GLN A 168 -7.42 -4.45 7.78
N LEU A 169 -6.60 -3.73 7.01
CA LEU A 169 -6.83 -3.53 5.56
C LEU A 169 -6.60 -4.80 4.74
N GLY A 170 -5.79 -5.74 5.24
CA GLY A 170 -5.50 -7.01 4.56
C GLY A 170 -6.75 -7.86 4.27
N PRO A 171 -7.60 -8.15 5.26
CA PRO A 171 -8.88 -8.83 5.07
C PRO A 171 -9.80 -8.15 4.05
N ILE A 172 -9.89 -6.82 4.06
CA ILE A 172 -10.70 -6.07 3.08
C ILE A 172 -10.16 -6.29 1.67
N CYS A 173 -8.85 -6.15 1.48
CA CYS A 173 -8.20 -6.37 0.19
C CYS A 173 -8.43 -7.82 -0.32
N ALA A 174 -8.31 -8.82 0.56
CA ALA A 174 -8.51 -10.22 0.20
C ALA A 174 -9.98 -10.51 -0.16
N ALA A 175 -10.93 -10.03 0.65
CA ALA A 175 -12.35 -10.18 0.39
C ALA A 175 -12.78 -9.46 -0.90
N ALA A 176 -12.24 -8.26 -1.15
CA ALA A 176 -12.51 -7.50 -2.37
C ALA A 176 -11.97 -8.22 -3.62
N SER A 177 -10.78 -8.82 -3.53
CA SER A 177 -10.24 -9.65 -4.61
C SER A 177 -11.10 -10.89 -4.87
N SER A 178 -11.50 -11.62 -3.82
CA SER A 178 -12.36 -12.81 -3.95
C SER A 178 -13.70 -12.46 -4.59
N LEU A 179 -14.35 -11.41 -4.08
CA LEU A 179 -15.63 -10.93 -4.61
C LEU A 179 -15.55 -10.57 -6.10
N ARG A 180 -14.44 -9.98 -6.53
CA ARG A 180 -14.22 -9.63 -7.94
C ARG A 180 -14.19 -10.90 -8.80
N ASP A 181 -13.47 -11.91 -8.35
CA ASP A 181 -13.33 -13.19 -9.07
C ASP A 181 -14.68 -13.92 -9.13
N SER A 182 -15.38 -14.02 -7.99
CA SER A 182 -16.73 -14.59 -7.89
C SER A 182 -17.75 -13.87 -8.79
N LEU A 183 -17.69 -12.54 -8.84
CA LEU A 183 -18.56 -11.75 -9.72
C LEU A 183 -18.22 -11.98 -11.20
N GLY A 184 -16.93 -12.15 -11.53
CA GLY A 184 -16.48 -12.54 -12.86
C GLY A 184 -17.02 -13.91 -13.28
N VAL A 185 -16.99 -14.90 -12.39
CA VAL A 185 -17.59 -16.22 -12.61
C VAL A 185 -19.10 -16.10 -12.84
N ALA A 186 -19.80 -15.34 -11.99
CA ALA A 186 -21.25 -15.14 -12.12
C ALA A 186 -21.63 -14.50 -13.46
N VAL A 187 -20.85 -13.54 -13.97
CA VAL A 187 -21.05 -12.94 -15.30
C VAL A 187 -20.94 -13.98 -16.42
N VAL A 188 -19.97 -14.89 -16.32
CA VAL A 188 -19.75 -15.94 -17.33
C VAL A 188 -20.83 -17.02 -17.25
N GLU A 189 -21.17 -17.49 -16.05
CA GLU A 189 -22.14 -18.56 -15.81
C GLU A 189 -23.60 -18.12 -15.98
N HIS A 190 -23.91 -16.82 -15.82
CA HIS A 190 -25.24 -16.29 -16.15
C HIS A 190 -25.57 -16.43 -17.65
N ARG A 191 -24.57 -16.50 -18.53
CA ARG A 191 -24.78 -16.83 -19.95
C ARG A 191 -25.10 -18.31 -20.22
N GLY A 192 -24.98 -19.19 -19.23
CA GLY A 192 -25.09 -20.65 -19.40
C GLY A 192 -26.11 -21.36 -18.51
N ALA A 193 -26.21 -21.03 -17.21
CA ALA A 193 -27.08 -21.76 -16.26
C ALA A 193 -27.36 -21.07 -14.90
N GLY A 194 -26.87 -19.85 -14.62
CA GLY A 194 -27.16 -19.14 -13.36
C GLY A 194 -26.39 -19.63 -12.11
N GLY A 195 -25.34 -20.43 -12.29
CA GLY A 195 -24.35 -20.71 -11.24
C GLY A 195 -23.53 -19.46 -10.89
N GLY A 196 -22.95 -19.41 -9.69
CA GLY A 196 -22.02 -18.34 -9.29
C GLY A 196 -22.58 -17.34 -8.27
N VAL A 197 -23.91 -17.22 -8.16
CA VAL A 197 -24.57 -16.33 -7.17
C VAL A 197 -24.20 -16.64 -5.71
N PRO A 198 -24.16 -17.90 -5.23
CA PRO A 198 -23.85 -18.19 -3.84
C PRO A 198 -22.42 -17.78 -3.43
N ALA A 199 -21.45 -17.89 -4.34
CA ALA A 199 -20.07 -17.47 -4.08
C ALA A 199 -19.97 -15.94 -3.94
N VAL A 200 -20.69 -15.20 -4.78
CA VAL A 200 -20.80 -13.73 -4.67
C VAL A 200 -21.42 -13.32 -3.34
N GLU A 201 -22.45 -14.01 -2.86
CA GLU A 201 -23.07 -13.72 -1.56
C GLU A 201 -22.13 -14.01 -0.38
N GLN A 202 -21.39 -15.12 -0.42
CA GLN A 202 -20.40 -15.44 0.60
C GLN A 202 -19.30 -14.38 0.67
N ASP A 203 -18.76 -13.96 -0.47
CA ASP A 203 -17.69 -12.96 -0.55
C ASP A 203 -18.19 -11.55 -0.18
N LEU A 204 -19.44 -11.23 -0.49
CA LEU A 204 -20.12 -10.02 -0.02
C LEU A 204 -20.18 -9.97 1.50
N HIS A 205 -20.57 -11.07 2.15
CA HIS A 205 -20.60 -11.15 3.60
C HIS A 205 -19.20 -11.03 4.21
N ALA A 206 -18.19 -11.68 3.62
CA ALA A 206 -16.81 -11.56 4.07
C ALA A 206 -16.28 -10.12 3.97
N LEU A 207 -16.62 -9.41 2.88
CA LEU A 207 -16.23 -8.01 2.71
C LEU A 207 -16.96 -7.10 3.71
N ALA A 208 -18.27 -7.29 3.91
CA ALA A 208 -19.05 -6.54 4.89
C ALA A 208 -18.52 -6.74 6.32
N ASP A 209 -18.17 -7.97 6.70
CA ASP A 209 -17.58 -8.26 8.00
C ASP A 209 -16.19 -7.62 8.17
N ALA A 210 -15.36 -7.62 7.12
CA ALA A 210 -14.06 -6.96 7.16
C ALA A 210 -14.19 -5.43 7.33
N ILE A 211 -15.17 -4.81 6.66
CA ILE A 211 -15.48 -3.38 6.83
C ILE A 211 -15.96 -3.10 8.25
N ARG A 212 -16.84 -3.95 8.79
CA ARG A 212 -17.35 -3.82 10.17
C ARG A 212 -16.22 -3.90 11.19
N GLN A 213 -15.31 -4.87 11.03
CA GLN A 213 -14.14 -5.02 11.91
C GLN A 213 -13.19 -3.82 11.83
N LEU A 214 -13.02 -3.23 10.65
CA LEU A 214 -12.22 -2.00 10.49
C LEU A 214 -12.87 -0.81 11.21
N SER A 215 -14.20 -0.70 11.11
CA SER A 215 -14.99 0.35 11.74
C SER A 215 -14.96 0.23 13.28
N GLU A 216 -15.16 -0.98 13.81
CA GLU A 216 -15.12 -1.29 15.25
C GLU A 216 -13.69 -1.21 15.82
N GLY A 217 -12.69 -1.53 15.01
CA GLY A 217 -11.27 -1.47 15.34
C GLY A 217 -10.67 -0.06 15.31
N SER A 218 -11.49 0.97 15.12
CA SER A 218 -11.12 2.39 15.10
C SER A 218 -11.47 3.06 16.44
N PRO A 219 -10.69 2.86 17.53
CA PRO A 219 -10.92 3.58 18.78
C PRO A 219 -10.38 5.00 18.62
N TYR A 220 -11.22 5.92 18.14
CA TYR A 220 -10.99 7.37 18.08
C TYR A 220 -9.85 7.79 17.12
#